data_AF-A0A7J9X509-F1
#
_entry.id   AF-A0A7J9X509-F1
#
_cell.length_a   1.000
_cell.length_b   1.000
_cell.length_c   1.000
_cell.angle_alpha   90.00
_cell.angle_beta   90.00
_cell.angle_gamma   90.00
#
_symmetry.space_group_name_H-M   'P 1'
#
loop_
_entity.id
_entity.type
_entity.pdbx_description
1 polymer ?
#
loop_
_entity_poly.entity_id
_entity_poly.type
_entity_poly.pdbx_seq_one_letter_code
_entity_poly.pdbx_strand_id
1 'polypeptide(L)'
;MAILHRATVTPSKPELVESWLDQQPWGGSGEIETIGSYRFDDPEGEVGVEAMLVRRAGRVLQVPMTYRAAPLEHAEAHLIGRAEHSVLGTRWVYDGTRDPVALECFTRALAGEQEQATLDE
;
A
#
# COMPACT_ATOMS: atom_id res chain seq x y z
N MET A 1 -6.83 -11.24 8.36
CA MET A 1 -5.72 -12.14 7.99
C MET A 1 -5.58 -12.17 6.48
N ALA A 2 -4.55 -11.52 5.95
CA ALA A 2 -4.27 -11.52 4.52
C ALA A 2 -3.50 -12.78 4.08
N ILE A 3 -4.07 -13.55 3.16
CA ILE A 3 -3.42 -14.73 2.58
C ILE A 3 -2.31 -14.29 1.61
N LEU A 4 -1.08 -14.78 1.81
CA LEU A 4 0.00 -14.60 0.84
C LEU A 4 -0.14 -15.63 -0.28
N HIS A 5 -0.24 -15.12 -1.50
CA HIS A 5 -0.15 -15.97 -2.68
C HIS A 5 1.27 -15.91 -3.24
N ARG A 6 1.79 -17.05 -3.69
CA ARG A 6 2.92 -17.06 -4.64
C ARG A 6 2.43 -16.44 -5.95
N ALA A 7 2.57 -15.13 -6.05
CA ALA A 7 1.99 -14.35 -7.12
C ALA A 7 2.95 -13.31 -7.64
N THR A 8 2.77 -12.97 -8.91
CA THR A 8 3.36 -11.77 -9.49
C THR A 8 2.33 -10.64 -9.46
N VAL A 9 2.83 -9.42 -9.32
CA VAL A 9 2.04 -8.18 -9.34
C VAL A 9 2.65 -7.28 -10.39
N THR A 10 1.86 -6.86 -11.37
CA THR A 10 2.33 -6.05 -12.51
C THR A 10 1.43 -4.82 -12.73
N PRO A 11 1.95 -3.58 -12.69
CA PRO A 11 3.29 -3.22 -12.28
C PRO A 11 3.58 -3.66 -10.84
N SER A 12 4.85 -3.87 -10.52
CA SER A 12 5.28 -4.21 -9.16
C SER A 12 4.99 -3.04 -8.20
N LYS A 13 4.91 -3.35 -6.91
CA LYS A 13 4.65 -2.32 -5.88
C LYS A 13 5.68 -1.19 -5.91
N PRO A 14 7.01 -1.46 -6.02
CA PRO A 14 8.00 -0.40 -6.16
C PRO A 14 7.77 0.46 -7.41
N GLU A 15 7.46 -0.13 -8.56
CA GLU A 15 7.20 0.63 -9.80
C GLU A 15 6.00 1.57 -9.66
N LEU A 16 4.91 1.10 -9.01
CA LEU A 16 3.75 1.94 -8.69
C LEU A 16 4.12 3.10 -7.76
N VAL A 17 4.89 2.82 -6.70
CA VAL A 17 5.31 3.83 -5.72
C VAL A 17 6.23 4.86 -6.36
N GLU A 18 7.20 4.44 -7.16
CA GLU A 18 8.13 5.34 -7.85
C GLU A 18 7.37 6.29 -8.79
N SER A 19 6.51 5.73 -9.65
CA SER A 19 5.70 6.52 -10.59
C SER A 19 4.75 7.50 -9.88
N TRP A 20 4.17 7.10 -8.76
CA TRP A 20 3.31 7.98 -7.97
C TRP A 20 4.10 9.08 -7.26
N LEU A 21 5.26 8.76 -6.68
CA LEU A 21 6.12 9.74 -6.02
C LEU A 21 6.67 10.80 -6.98
N ASP A 22 6.90 10.45 -8.25
CA ASP A 22 7.25 11.42 -9.32
C ASP A 22 6.21 12.52 -9.51
N GLN A 23 4.94 12.22 -9.22
CA GLN A 23 3.83 13.14 -9.37
C GLN A 23 3.60 13.97 -8.10
N GLN A 24 4.25 13.63 -6.98
CA GLN A 24 4.08 14.33 -5.72
C GLN A 24 5.07 15.51 -5.61
N PRO A 25 4.60 16.73 -5.29
CA PRO A 25 5.50 17.90 -5.16
C PRO A 25 6.54 17.73 -4.04
N TRP A 26 6.23 16.89 -3.05
CA TRP A 26 7.11 16.57 -1.93
C TRP A 26 7.95 15.29 -2.17
N GLY A 27 7.67 14.51 -3.21
CA GLY A 27 8.25 13.19 -3.45
C GLY A 27 9.76 13.22 -3.78
N GLY A 28 10.24 14.33 -4.34
CA GLY A 28 11.61 14.41 -4.85
C GLY A 28 11.78 13.62 -6.15
N SER A 29 13.02 13.48 -6.62
CA SER A 29 13.36 12.79 -7.87
C SER A 29 14.41 11.68 -7.66
N GLY A 30 14.49 10.76 -8.62
CA GLY A 30 15.44 9.65 -8.64
C GLY A 30 14.81 8.29 -8.29
N GLU A 31 15.56 7.22 -8.46
CA GLU A 31 15.11 5.85 -8.18
C GLU A 31 14.79 5.66 -6.69
N ILE A 32 13.88 4.72 -6.39
CA ILE A 32 13.61 4.29 -5.02
C ILE A 32 14.43 3.05 -4.64
N GLU A 33 14.92 3.03 -3.40
CA GLU A 33 15.42 1.81 -2.75
C GLU A 33 14.37 1.33 -1.74
N THR A 34 13.88 0.10 -1.87
CA THR A 34 12.94 -0.46 -0.90
C THR A 34 13.69 -0.94 0.35
N ILE A 35 13.36 -0.37 1.50
CA ILE A 35 13.96 -0.71 2.80
C ILE A 35 13.20 -1.88 3.44
N GLY A 36 11.88 -1.88 3.28
CA GLY A 36 11.00 -2.90 3.81
C GLY A 36 9.54 -2.47 3.76
N SER A 37 8.66 -3.32 4.26
CA SER A 37 7.26 -2.99 4.45
C SER A 37 6.68 -3.70 5.66
N TYR A 38 5.55 -3.19 6.13
CA TYR A 38 4.74 -3.84 7.15
C TYR A 38 3.27 -3.73 6.76
N ARG A 39 2.44 -4.57 7.37
CA ARG A 39 1.03 -4.72 7.01
C ARG A 39 0.15 -4.71 8.23
N PHE A 40 -1.10 -4.36 7.99
CA PHE A 40 -2.18 -4.45 8.95
C PHE A 40 -3.31 -5.29 8.37
N ASP A 41 -4.00 -6.00 9.23
CA ASP A 41 -5.19 -6.75 8.85
C ASP A 41 -6.42 -5.85 8.94
N ASP A 42 -7.11 -5.71 7.81
CA ASP A 42 -8.48 -5.21 7.78
C ASP A 42 -9.40 -6.17 8.58
N PRO A 43 -10.18 -5.68 9.57
CA PRO A 43 -11.15 -6.49 10.30
C PRO A 43 -12.11 -7.29 9.41
N GLU A 44 -12.54 -6.69 8.30
CA GLU A 44 -13.46 -7.33 7.36
C GLU A 44 -12.73 -8.23 6.34
N GLY A 45 -11.40 -8.14 6.27
CA GLY A 45 -10.56 -8.97 5.40
C GLY A 45 -10.66 -8.67 3.91
N GLU A 46 -11.27 -7.55 3.52
CA GLU A 46 -11.55 -7.19 2.13
C GLU A 46 -10.45 -6.30 1.51
N VAL A 47 -9.76 -5.54 2.35
CA VAL A 47 -8.76 -4.55 1.93
C VAL A 47 -7.38 -4.97 2.42
N GLY A 48 -6.43 -5.09 1.50
CA GLY A 48 -5.02 -5.22 1.88
C GLY A 48 -4.49 -3.88 2.36
N VAL A 49 -3.94 -3.80 3.58
CA VAL A 49 -3.30 -2.57 4.11
C VAL A 49 -1.80 -2.82 4.28
N GLU A 50 -0.98 -1.97 3.66
CA GLU A 50 0.49 -2.06 3.71
C GLU A 50 1.09 -0.66 3.81
N ALA A 51 2.22 -0.53 4.49
CA ALA A 51 3.10 0.62 4.33
C ALA A 51 4.47 0.18 3.86
N MET A 52 4.91 0.73 2.73
CA MET A 52 6.27 0.59 2.24
C MET A 52 7.17 1.68 2.81
N LEU A 53 8.38 1.31 3.21
CA LEU A 53 9.45 2.23 3.56
C LEU A 53 10.46 2.25 2.42
N VAL A 54 10.63 3.41 1.79
CA VAL A 54 11.52 3.58 0.64
C VAL A 54 12.51 4.70 0.90
N ARG A 55 13.77 4.53 0.45
CA ARG A 55 14.75 5.61 0.42
C ARG A 55 14.70 6.30 -0.93
N ARG A 56 14.58 7.62 -0.93
CA ARG A 56 14.59 8.45 -2.14
C ARG A 56 15.16 9.83 -1.84
N ALA A 57 16.06 10.32 -2.69
CA ALA A 57 16.68 11.65 -2.55
C ALA A 57 17.23 11.92 -1.13
N GLY A 58 17.90 10.92 -0.54
CA GLY A 58 18.49 11.02 0.81
C GLY A 58 17.50 10.96 1.98
N ARG A 59 16.20 10.78 1.73
CA ARG A 59 15.14 10.69 2.74
C ARG A 59 14.54 9.29 2.79
N VAL A 60 14.02 8.90 3.95
CA VAL A 60 13.14 7.73 4.07
C VAL A 60 11.70 8.22 4.00
N LEU A 61 10.93 7.67 3.06
CA LEU A 61 9.51 7.96 2.88
C LEU A 61 8.72 6.73 3.32
N GLN A 62 7.68 6.97 4.10
CA GLN A 62 6.66 5.98 4.42
C GLN A 62 5.48 6.19 3.47
N VAL A 63 5.11 5.14 2.74
CA VAL A 63 4.02 5.17 1.76
C VAL A 63 2.96 4.16 2.18
N PRO A 64 1.94 4.58 2.94
CA PRO A 64 0.76 3.78 3.23
C PRO A 64 -0.03 3.55 1.95
N MET A 65 -0.48 2.32 1.73
CA MET A 65 -1.25 1.92 0.56
C MET A 65 -2.37 0.96 0.94
N THR A 66 -3.47 1.02 0.19
CA THR A 66 -4.51 0.00 0.22
C THR A 66 -4.63 -0.72 -1.11
N TYR A 67 -4.99 -2.00 -1.06
CA TYR A 67 -5.24 -2.85 -2.22
C TYR A 67 -6.70 -3.30 -2.21
N ARG A 68 -7.48 -2.86 -3.19
CA ARG A 68 -8.91 -3.17 -3.30
C ARG A 68 -9.22 -4.00 -4.54
N ALA A 69 -10.25 -4.85 -4.44
CA ALA A 69 -10.74 -5.68 -5.56
C ALA A 69 -11.62 -4.90 -6.56
N ALA A 70 -12.00 -3.66 -6.23
CA ALA A 70 -12.80 -2.77 -7.05
C ALA A 70 -12.38 -1.30 -6.77
N PRO A 71 -12.69 -0.35 -7.67
CA PRO A 71 -12.48 1.07 -7.41
C PRO A 71 -13.21 1.52 -6.14
N LEU A 72 -12.54 2.35 -5.34
CA LEU A 72 -13.15 3.08 -4.24
C LEU A 72 -13.87 4.31 -4.79
N GLU A 73 -15.14 4.46 -4.44
CA GLU A 73 -16.00 5.56 -4.88
C GLU A 73 -15.44 6.91 -4.41
N HIS A 74 -15.42 7.91 -5.30
CA HIS A 74 -14.97 9.28 -5.02
C HIS A 74 -13.50 9.42 -4.55
N ALA A 75 -12.67 8.39 -4.78
CA ALA A 75 -11.26 8.38 -4.38
C ALA A 75 -10.29 8.44 -5.57
N GLU A 76 -10.75 8.82 -6.76
CA GLU A 76 -9.95 8.81 -8.00
C GLU A 76 -8.69 9.66 -7.90
N ALA A 77 -8.77 10.79 -7.17
CA ALA A 77 -7.64 11.68 -6.91
C ALA A 77 -6.54 11.05 -6.03
N HIS A 78 -6.81 9.91 -5.41
CA HIS A 78 -5.91 9.21 -4.49
C HIS A 78 -5.48 7.85 -5.03
N LEU A 79 -5.85 7.52 -6.27
CA LEU A 79 -5.39 6.31 -6.93
C LEU A 79 -3.89 6.42 -7.25
N ILE A 80 -3.09 5.54 -6.65
CA ILE A 80 -1.67 5.35 -6.98
C ILE A 80 -1.58 4.67 -8.35
N GLY A 81 -2.39 3.64 -8.56
CA GLY A 81 -2.47 2.95 -9.85
C GLY A 81 -3.27 1.66 -9.79
N ARG A 82 -3.24 0.90 -10.89
CA ARG A 82 -3.79 -0.45 -10.96
C ARG A 82 -2.66 -1.45 -11.15
N ALA A 83 -2.78 -2.61 -10.53
CA ALA A 83 -1.90 -3.73 -10.75
C ALA A 83 -2.67 -5.01 -11.02
N GLU A 84 -2.16 -5.85 -11.90
CA GLU A 84 -2.64 -7.20 -12.14
C GLU A 84 -1.92 -8.15 -11.19
N HIS A 85 -2.69 -8.80 -10.31
CA HIS A 85 -2.20 -9.84 -9.43
C HIS A 85 -2.53 -11.21 -10.03
N SER A 86 -1.54 -12.09 -10.16
CA SER A 86 -1.70 -13.38 -10.86
C SER A 86 -2.67 -14.39 -10.23
N VAL A 87 -3.31 -14.04 -9.11
CA VAL A 87 -4.23 -14.91 -8.34
C VAL A 87 -5.50 -14.14 -8.00
N LEU A 88 -5.34 -12.90 -7.52
CA LEU A 88 -6.45 -12.04 -7.14
C LEU A 88 -7.02 -11.22 -8.32
N GLY A 89 -6.40 -11.22 -9.50
CA GLY A 89 -6.79 -10.38 -10.64
C GLY A 89 -6.45 -8.90 -10.42
N THR A 90 -7.15 -8.00 -11.12
CA THR A 90 -6.92 -6.56 -11.02
C THR A 90 -7.09 -6.05 -9.58
N ARG A 91 -6.16 -5.21 -9.16
CA ARG A 91 -6.15 -4.54 -7.85
C ARG A 91 -6.02 -3.04 -8.06
N TRP A 92 -6.86 -2.28 -7.36
CA TRP A 92 -6.78 -0.83 -7.30
C TRP A 92 -5.97 -0.45 -6.08
N VAL A 93 -4.88 0.27 -6.31
CA VAL A 93 -3.93 0.68 -5.27
C VAL A 93 -4.13 2.16 -4.97
N TYR A 94 -4.46 2.49 -3.74
CA TYR A 94 -4.72 3.87 -3.30
C TYR A 94 -3.70 4.34 -2.27
N ASP A 95 -3.52 5.66 -2.18
CA ASP A 95 -2.84 6.32 -1.06
C ASP A 95 -3.62 6.04 0.23
N GLY A 96 -3.02 5.22 1.11
CA GLY A 96 -3.64 4.77 2.35
C GLY A 96 -3.91 5.90 3.35
N THR A 97 -3.30 7.07 3.18
CA THR A 97 -3.60 8.25 4.02
C THR A 97 -4.98 8.85 3.72
N ARG A 98 -5.63 8.40 2.65
CA ARG A 98 -6.94 8.85 2.17
C ARG A 98 -7.98 7.75 2.14
N ASP A 99 -7.61 6.54 2.56
CA ASP A 99 -8.48 5.39 2.59
C ASP A 99 -9.03 5.16 4.02
N PRO A 100 -10.36 5.13 4.23
CA PRO A 100 -10.96 4.95 5.55
C PRO A 100 -10.47 3.70 6.29
N VAL A 101 -10.29 2.59 5.57
CA VAL A 101 -9.90 1.30 6.16
C VAL A 101 -8.45 1.33 6.64
N ALA A 102 -7.56 1.97 5.85
CA ALA A 102 -6.19 2.20 6.31
C ALA A 102 -6.16 3.14 7.52
N LEU A 103 -6.88 4.26 7.49
CA LEU A 103 -6.92 5.18 8.62
C LEU A 103 -7.37 4.50 9.92
N GLU A 104 -8.38 3.63 9.86
CA GLU A 104 -8.82 2.83 11.00
C GLU A 104 -7.74 1.84 11.48
N CYS A 105 -7.13 1.08 10.56
CA CYS A 105 -6.05 0.14 10.88
C CYS A 105 -4.87 0.84 11.58
N PHE A 106 -4.44 1.99 11.06
CA PHE A 106 -3.35 2.76 11.65
C PHE A 106 -3.74 3.38 13.00
N THR A 107 -4.98 3.84 13.15
CA THR A 107 -5.49 4.37 14.42
C THR A 107 -5.47 3.28 15.51
N ARG A 108 -5.96 2.08 15.20
CA ARG A 108 -5.92 0.93 16.10
C ARG A 108 -4.48 0.53 16.45
N ALA A 109 -3.57 0.54 15.47
CA ALA A 109 -2.16 0.25 15.73
C ALA A 109 -1.51 1.28 16.66
N LEU A 110 -1.79 2.57 16.47
CA LEU A 110 -1.31 3.65 17.35
C LEU A 110 -1.91 3.56 18.76
N ALA A 111 -3.14 3.06 18.91
CA ALA A 111 -3.78 2.80 20.19
C ALA A 111 -3.28 1.52 20.88
N GLY A 112 -2.43 0.71 20.23
CA GLY A 112 -1.99 -0.59 20.73
C GLY A 112 -3.05 -1.69 20.63
N GLU A 113 -4.09 -1.47 19.83
CA GLU A 113 -5.22 -2.40 19.63
C GLU A 113 -5.03 -3.30 18.39
N GLN A 114 -3.90 -3.13 17.70
CA GLN A 114 -3.53 -3.92 16.54
C GLN A 114 -2.01 -4.01 16.42
N GLU A 115 -1.52 -5.23 16.21
CA GLU A 115 -0.12 -5.49 15.90
C GLU A 115 0.10 -5.55 14.38
N GLN A 116 1.36 -5.50 13.97
CA GLN A 116 1.72 -5.82 12.59
C GLN A 116 1.23 -7.23 12.25
N ALA A 117 0.59 -7.39 11.08
CA ALA A 117 0.15 -8.69 10.60
C ALA A 117 1.36 -9.62 10.39
N THR A 118 1.27 -10.84 10.91
CA THR A 118 2.29 -11.88 10.71
C THR A 118 2.21 -12.45 9.29
N LEU A 119 3.36 -12.83 8.76
CA LEU A 119 3.44 -13.53 7.48
C LEU A 119 3.22 -15.02 7.77
N ASP A 120 2.04 -15.53 7.46
CA ASP A 120 1.85 -16.98 7.42
C ASP A 120 2.39 -17.47 6.06
N GLU A 121 3.43 -18.32 6.10
CA GLU A 121 4.10 -18.92 4.93
C GLU A 121 3.24 -19.97 4.20
#